data_AF-A0A7C6HLZ3-F1
#
_entry.id   AF-A0A7C6HLZ3-F1
#
_cell.length_a   1.000
_cell.length_b   1.000
_cell.length_c   1.000
_cell.angle_alpha   90.00
_cell.angle_beta   90.00
_cell.angle_gamma   90.00
#
_symmetry.space_group_name_H-M   'P 1'
#
loop_
_entity.id
_entity.type
_entity.pdbx_description
1 polymer ?
#
loop_
_entity_poly.entity_id
_entity_poly.type
_entity_poly.pdbx_seq_one_letter_code
_entity_poly.pdbx_strand_id
1 'polypeptide(L)'
;MRVEFLYPELTNLLGENGSLNFFAGIFGEDNVVRTCYPDQPRFLNEDIGLVFMGAMTEQSQKLILDILLPLREEIQASIAAGQHILFTGNSIDLLGEEIIYAKVGA
;
A
#
# COMPACT_ATOMS: atom_id res chain seq x y z
N MET A 1 -3.40 18.15 3.82
CA MET A 1 -2.46 17.05 3.51
C MET A 1 -3.31 15.90 3.00
N ARG A 2 -3.07 15.41 1.78
CA ARG A 2 -3.83 14.29 1.21
C ARG A 2 -3.20 12.96 1.58
N VAL A 3 -4.01 11.95 1.79
CA VAL A 3 -3.57 10.60 2.15
C VAL A 3 -4.13 9.61 1.15
N GLU A 4 -3.28 8.74 0.63
CA GLU A 4 -3.69 7.68 -0.26
C GLU A 4 -3.72 6.34 0.48
N PHE A 5 -4.85 5.65 0.40
CA PHE A 5 -4.98 4.25 0.77
C PHE A 5 -4.82 3.41 -0.49
N LEU A 6 -3.74 2.62 -0.55
CA LEU A 6 -3.46 1.75 -1.68
C LEU A 6 -4.21 0.44 -1.53
N TYR A 7 -5.09 0.16 -2.50
CA TYR A 7 -5.85 -1.07 -2.65
C TYR A 7 -6.62 -1.48 -1.37
N PRO A 8 -7.35 -0.57 -0.70
CA PRO A 8 -7.95 -0.80 0.62
C PRO A 8 -8.95 -1.97 0.65
N GLU A 9 -9.52 -2.36 -0.47
CA GLU A 9 -10.37 -3.54 -0.62
C GLU A 9 -9.59 -4.86 -0.58
N LEU A 10 -8.30 -4.84 -0.90
CA LEU A 10 -7.38 -6.00 -0.88
C LEU A 10 -6.43 -6.01 0.33
N THR A 11 -6.19 -4.86 0.95
CA THR A 11 -5.19 -4.66 2.02
C THR A 11 -5.85 -4.37 3.37
N ASN A 12 -6.89 -5.13 3.71
CA ASN A 12 -7.75 -4.90 4.88
C ASN A 12 -7.74 -6.04 5.92
N LEU A 13 -6.75 -6.93 5.89
CA LEU A 13 -6.65 -8.00 6.89
C LEU A 13 -6.34 -7.46 8.29
N LEU A 14 -6.42 -8.29 9.32
CA LEU A 14 -5.94 -7.97 10.67
C LEU A 14 -6.54 -6.69 11.30
N GLY A 15 -7.74 -6.28 10.86
CA GLY A 15 -8.43 -5.11 11.41
C GLY A 15 -8.06 -3.78 10.76
N GLU A 16 -7.39 -3.77 9.61
CA GLU A 16 -6.94 -2.53 8.95
C GLU A 16 -8.09 -1.60 8.53
N ASN A 17 -9.32 -2.09 8.37
CA ASN A 17 -10.50 -1.22 8.23
C ASN A 17 -10.63 -0.22 9.40
N GLY A 18 -10.22 -0.61 10.60
CA GLY A 18 -10.11 0.29 11.75
C GLY A 18 -9.06 1.38 11.55
N SER A 19 -7.88 1.02 11.02
CA SER A 19 -6.81 1.97 10.66
C SER A 19 -7.29 2.96 9.60
N LEU A 20 -7.97 2.48 8.54
CA LEU A 20 -8.53 3.34 7.50
C LEU A 20 -9.53 4.35 8.07
N ASN A 21 -10.46 3.91 8.91
CA ASN A 21 -11.41 4.79 9.59
C ASN A 21 -10.73 5.79 10.52
N PHE A 22 -9.69 5.36 11.24
CA PHE A 22 -8.91 6.22 12.13
C PHE A 22 -8.19 7.32 11.34
N PHE A 23 -7.52 6.96 10.24
CA PHE A 23 -6.87 7.94 9.36
C PHE A 23 -7.86 8.88 8.70
N ALA A 24 -9.00 8.38 8.22
CA ALA A 24 -10.07 9.22 7.68
C ALA A 24 -10.62 10.21 8.73
N GLY A 25 -10.71 9.78 9.99
CA GLY A 25 -11.09 10.67 11.11
C GLY A 25 -10.05 11.74 11.42
N ILE A 26 -8.75 11.44 11.30
CA ILE A 26 -7.66 12.40 11.53
C ILE A 26 -7.55 13.41 10.39
N PHE A 27 -7.55 12.93 9.14
CA PHE A 27 -7.27 13.75 7.97
C PHE A 27 -8.52 14.35 7.32
N GLY A 28 -9.70 13.80 7.64
CA GLY A 28 -10.97 14.13 6.99
C GLY A 28 -11.14 13.35 5.67
N GLU A 29 -12.36 12.85 5.42
CA GLU A 29 -12.66 12.06 4.22
C GLU A 29 -12.35 12.77 2.90
N ASP A 30 -12.53 14.09 2.82
CA ASP A 30 -12.22 14.88 1.61
C ASP A 30 -10.72 14.87 1.26
N ASN A 31 -9.85 14.54 2.21
CA ASN A 31 -8.41 14.42 2.00
C ASN A 31 -7.96 12.97 1.76
N VAL A 32 -8.87 12.00 1.85
CA VAL A 32 -8.58 10.58 1.63
C VAL A 32 -8.82 10.21 0.18
N VAL A 33 -7.78 9.70 -0.45
CA VAL A 33 -7.81 9.09 -1.77
C VAL A 33 -7.75 7.58 -1.58
N ARG A 34 -8.65 6.86 -2.24
CA ARG A 34 -8.63 5.40 -2.27
C ARG A 34 -8.30 4.96 -3.68
N THR A 35 -7.16 4.31 -3.84
CA THR A 35 -6.73 3.77 -5.13
C THR A 35 -7.17 2.32 -5.19
N CYS A 36 -8.17 2.05 -6.01
CA CYS A 36 -8.74 0.72 -6.16
C CYS A 36 -7.88 -0.11 -7.11
N TYR A 37 -7.84 -1.43 -6.90
CA TYR A 37 -7.23 -2.35 -7.83
C TYR A 37 -8.08 -2.41 -9.12
N PRO A 38 -7.46 -2.43 -10.33
CA PRO A 38 -6.03 -2.49 -10.62
C PRO A 38 -5.41 -1.12 -11.00
N ASP A 39 -5.93 0.00 -10.48
CA ASP A 39 -5.43 1.33 -10.85
C ASP A 39 -3.98 1.55 -10.39
N GLN A 40 -3.27 2.43 -11.10
CA GLN A 40 -1.92 2.82 -10.71
C GLN A 40 -1.92 3.66 -9.43
N PRO A 41 -0.87 3.56 -8.59
CA PRO A 41 -0.72 4.42 -7.42
C PRO A 41 -0.74 5.91 -7.79
N ARG A 42 -1.62 6.67 -7.14
CA ARG A 42 -1.84 8.09 -7.43
C ARG A 42 -0.71 8.97 -6.88
N PHE A 43 -0.04 8.58 -5.82
CA PHE A 43 1.11 9.32 -5.26
C PHE A 43 2.28 9.47 -6.24
N LEU A 44 2.35 8.67 -7.31
CA LEU A 44 3.35 8.84 -8.36
C LEU A 44 3.08 10.07 -9.24
N ASN A 45 1.82 10.51 -9.32
CA ASN A 45 1.37 11.56 -10.24
C ASN A 45 0.66 12.73 -9.54
N GLU A 46 0.40 12.63 -8.24
CA GLU A 46 -0.33 13.62 -7.44
C GLU A 46 0.42 13.98 -6.17
N ASP A 47 0.14 15.18 -5.64
CA ASP A 47 0.64 15.62 -4.34
C ASP A 47 -0.08 14.87 -3.20
N ILE A 48 0.52 13.77 -2.75
CA ILE A 48 0.07 12.91 -1.65
C ILE A 48 1.08 12.99 -0.51
N GLY A 49 0.63 13.47 0.65
CA GLY A 49 1.50 13.64 1.82
C GLY A 49 1.79 12.35 2.59
N LEU A 50 0.90 11.35 2.49
CA LEU A 50 1.08 10.04 3.12
C LEU A 50 0.45 8.94 2.26
N VAL A 51 1.18 7.87 2.05
CA VAL A 51 0.68 6.62 1.44
C VAL A 51 0.51 5.58 2.54
N PHE A 52 -0.60 4.87 2.56
CA PHE A 52 -0.89 3.78 3.48
C PHE A 52 -1.24 2.50 2.73
N MET A 53 -0.66 1.38 3.14
CA MET A 53 -1.03 0.05 2.65
C MET A 53 -1.03 -0.96 3.79
N GLY A 54 -2.21 -1.55 4.04
CA GLY A 54 -2.42 -2.51 5.11
C GLY A 54 -1.96 -3.93 4.79
N ALA A 55 -2.10 -4.83 5.76
CA ALA A 55 -1.84 -6.26 5.57
C ALA A 55 -2.83 -6.91 4.57
N MET A 56 -2.37 -7.94 3.87
CA MET A 56 -3.10 -8.58 2.77
C MET A 56 -2.87 -10.10 2.71
N THR A 57 -3.68 -10.81 1.92
CA THR A 57 -3.42 -12.23 1.63
C THR A 57 -2.26 -12.38 0.65
N GLU A 58 -1.63 -13.55 0.62
CA GLU A 58 -0.59 -13.90 -0.37
C GLU A 58 -1.10 -13.80 -1.81
N GLN A 59 -2.40 -14.08 -2.02
CA GLN A 59 -3.02 -13.93 -3.33
C GLN A 59 -3.14 -12.46 -3.72
N SER A 60 -3.62 -11.61 -2.81
CA SER A 60 -3.67 -10.15 -3.01
C SER A 60 -2.28 -9.56 -3.26
N GLN A 61 -1.27 -10.04 -2.52
CA GLN A 61 0.12 -9.61 -2.67
C GLN A 61 0.64 -9.82 -4.09
N LYS A 62 0.36 -10.99 -4.69
CA LYS A 62 0.71 -11.27 -6.09
C LYS A 62 0.01 -10.33 -7.07
N LEU A 63 -1.30 -10.11 -6.90
CA LEU A 63 -2.06 -9.20 -7.76
C LEU A 63 -1.52 -7.77 -7.70
N ILE A 64 -1.17 -7.29 -6.50
CA ILE A 64 -0.61 -5.96 -6.29
C ILE A 64 0.80 -5.88 -6.90
N LEU A 65 1.63 -6.92 -6.77
CA LEU A 65 2.96 -6.96 -7.41
C LEU A 65 2.90 -6.83 -8.93
N ASP A 66 1.89 -7.42 -9.58
CA ASP A 66 1.69 -7.27 -11.03
C ASP A 66 1.52 -5.80 -11.46
N ILE A 67 1.04 -4.93 -10.56
CA ILE A 67 0.90 -3.48 -10.77
C ILE A 67 2.15 -2.71 -10.36
N LEU A 68 2.76 -3.05 -9.22
CA LEU A 68 3.87 -2.28 -8.65
C LEU A 68 5.23 -2.60 -9.30
N LEU A 69 5.46 -3.83 -9.75
CA LEU A 69 6.73 -4.23 -10.34
C LEU A 69 7.11 -3.41 -11.60
N PRO A 70 6.20 -3.16 -12.55
CA PRO A 70 6.47 -2.26 -13.68
C PRO A 70 6.84 -0.82 -13.26
N LEU A 71 6.38 -0.39 -12.07
CA LEU A 71 6.56 0.97 -11.54
C LEU A 71 7.72 1.07 -10.54
N ARG A 72 8.54 0.01 -10.42
CA ARG A 72 9.59 -0.10 -9.39
C ARG A 72 10.51 1.13 -9.33
N GLU A 73 11.01 1.58 -10.48
CA GLU A 73 11.96 2.71 -10.54
C GLU A 73 11.32 4.02 -10.07
N GLU A 74 10.07 4.25 -10.44
CA GLU A 74 9.29 5.43 -10.06
C GLU A 74 8.99 5.43 -8.55
N ILE A 75 8.57 4.28 -8.01
CA ILE A 75 8.34 4.10 -6.57
C ILE A 75 9.64 4.33 -5.79
N GLN A 76 10.76 3.76 -6.25
CA GLN A 76 12.06 3.94 -5.60
C GLN A 76 12.52 5.41 -5.63
N ALA A 77 12.33 6.10 -6.75
CA ALA A 77 12.65 7.52 -6.87
C ALA A 77 11.76 8.38 -5.95
N SER A 78 10.47 8.07 -5.85
CA SER A 78 9.53 8.77 -4.96
C SER A 78 9.92 8.61 -3.49
N ILE A 79 10.28 7.38 -3.06
CA ILE A 79 10.79 7.12 -1.70
C ILE A 79 12.08 7.92 -1.45
N ALA A 80 13.03 7.92 -2.40
CA ALA A 80 14.28 8.68 -2.27
C ALA A 80 14.06 10.20 -2.22
N ALA A 81 12.99 10.70 -2.86
CA ALA A 81 12.58 12.10 -2.81
C ALA A 81 11.86 12.49 -1.51
N GLY A 82 11.64 11.54 -0.59
CA GLY A 82 11.09 11.79 0.74
C GLY A 82 9.60 11.49 0.89
N GLN A 83 8.99 10.74 -0.05
CA GLN A 83 7.60 10.31 0.10
C GLN A 83 7.39 9.56 1.41
N HIS A 84 6.39 9.99 2.19
CA HIS A 84 6.02 9.28 3.41
C HIS A 84 5.10 8.10 3.08
N ILE A 85 5.52 6.91 3.50
CA ILE A 85 4.80 5.65 3.30
C ILE A 85 4.71 4.91 4.63
N LEU A 86 3.52 4.43 4.96
CA LEU A 86 3.26 3.57 6.11
C LEU A 86 2.73 2.21 5.64
N PHE A 87 3.54 1.19 5.83
CA PHE A 87 3.20 -0.21 5.60
C PHE A 87 3.03 -0.95 6.92
N THR A 88 2.04 -1.83 6.99
CA THR A 88 1.70 -2.63 8.17
C THR A 88 1.58 -4.11 7.82
N GLY A 89 1.91 -4.98 8.77
CA GLY A 89 1.92 -6.42 8.55
C GLY A 89 2.86 -6.82 7.41
N ASN A 90 2.35 -7.60 6.45
CA ASN A 90 3.13 -8.14 5.33
C ASN A 90 3.19 -7.22 4.10
N SER A 91 2.60 -6.02 4.12
CA SER A 91 2.69 -5.12 2.96
C SER A 91 4.11 -4.59 2.73
N ILE A 92 4.94 -4.53 3.77
CA ILE A 92 6.34 -4.15 3.65
C ILE A 92 7.18 -5.14 2.85
N ASP A 93 6.78 -6.40 2.81
CA ASP A 93 7.48 -7.45 2.06
C ASP A 93 7.46 -7.17 0.54
N LEU A 94 6.50 -6.36 0.07
CA LEU A 94 6.43 -5.90 -1.34
C LEU A 94 7.64 -5.05 -1.77
N LEU A 95 8.38 -4.47 -0.81
CA LEU A 95 9.61 -3.71 -1.08
C LEU A 95 10.87 -4.59 -1.06
N GLY A 96 10.75 -5.85 -0.62
CA GLY A 96 11.86 -6.78 -0.56
C GLY A 96 12.33 -7.24 -1.94
N GLU A 97 13.48 -7.91 -1.99
CA GLU A 97 13.99 -8.50 -3.23
C GLU A 97 13.20 -9.76 -3.63
N GLU A 98 12.78 -10.55 -2.64
CA GLU A 98 12.02 -11.78 -2.85
C GLU A 98 11.15 -12.12 -1.63
N ILE A 99 10.09 -12.91 -1.87
CA ILE A 99 9.21 -13.46 -0.84
C ILE A 99 9.31 -14.98 -0.90
N ILE A 100 9.89 -15.59 0.14
CA ILE A 100 10.12 -17.03 0.21
C ILE A 100 9.10 -17.69 1.13
N TYR A 101 8.31 -18.61 0.58
CA TYR A 101 7.39 -19.44 1.35
C TYR A 101 8.10 -20.72 1.80
N ALA A 102 8.45 -20.79 3.08
CA ALA A 102 8.93 -22.03 3.69
C ALA A 102 7.73 -22.90 4.09
N LYS A 103 7.69 -24.17 3.63
CA LYS A 103 6.79 -25.16 4.22
C LYS A 103 7.32 -25.52 5.60
N VAL A 104 6.63 -25.10 6.65
CA VAL A 104 6.91 -25.54 8.02
C VAL A 104 6.06 -26.78 8.29
N GLY A 105 6.69 -27.96 8.24
CA GLY A 105 6.08 -29.25 8.58
C GLY A 105 5.51 -30.03 7.38
N ALA A 106 5.76 -31.33 7.38
CA ALA A 106 5.12 -32.34 6.53
C ALA A 106 3.98 -33.01 7.30
#